data_AF-A0A661I4C2-F1
#
_entry.id   AF-A0A661I4C2-F1
#
_cell.length_a   1.000
_cell.length_b   1.000
_cell.length_c   1.000
_cell.angle_alpha   90.00
_cell.angle_beta   90.00
_cell.angle_gamma   90.00
#
_symmetry.space_group_name_H-M   'P 1'
#
loop_
_entity.id
_entity.type
_entity.pdbx_description
1 polymer ?
#
loop_
_entity_poly.entity_id
_entity_poly.type
_entity_poly.pdbx_seq_one_letter_code
_entity_poly.pdbx_strand_id
1 'polypeptide(L)' 'MIEVRHITKKFFKDKSLDDVTVSFDAGDRVAIMGPNGAG' A
#
# COMPACT_ATOMS: atom_id res chain seq x y z
N MET A 1 -14.78 0.72 6.59
CA MET A 1 -13.42 1.12 6.96
C MET A 1 -12.49 -0.04 6.67
N ILE A 2 -11.57 0.15 5.73
CA ILE A 2 -10.45 -0.75 5.47
C ILE A 2 -9.22 -0.05 6.00
N GLU A 3 -8.44 -0.71 6.83
CA GLU A 3 -7.22 -0.13 7.39
C GLU A 3 -6.10 -1.16 7.38
N VAL A 4 -4.92 -0.70 6.98
CA VAL A 4 -3.66 -1.42 7.10
C VAL A 4 -2.61 -0.50 7.70
N ARG A 5 -1.79 -1.04 8.60
CA ARG A 5 -0.77 -0.28 9.33
C ARG A 5 0.57 -0.99 9.26
N HIS A 6 1.62 -0.24 8.96
CA HIS A 6 3.01 -0.69 8.96
C HIS A 6 3.28 -1.96 8.14
N ILE A 7 2.63 -2.09 6.98
CA ILE A 7 2.75 -3.30 6.18
C ILE A 7 4.02 -3.26 5.34
N THR A 8 4.84 -4.28 5.53
CA THR A 8 5.97 -4.59 4.65
C THR A 8 5.68 -5.88 3.90
N LYS A 9 5.79 -5.85 2.57
CA LYS A 9 5.64 -7.02 1.71
C LYS A 9 6.90 -7.22 0.89
N LYS A 10 7.44 -8.44 0.92
CA LYS A 10 8.62 -8.82 0.16
C LYS A 10 8.32 -9.93 -0.84
N PHE A 11 8.99 -9.86 -1.98
CA PHE A 11 9.14 -10.95 -2.93
C PHE A 11 10.63 -11.23 -3.10
N PHE A 12 11.07 -12.43 -2.69
CA PHE A 12 12.49 -12.77 -2.60
C PHE A 12 13.27 -11.73 -1.77
N LYS A 13 14.20 -11.02 -2.41
CA LYS A 13 15.06 -9.99 -1.80
C LYS A 13 14.47 -8.58 -1.86
N ASP A 14 13.46 -8.37 -2.70
CA ASP A 14 12.93 -7.04 -2.98
C ASP A 14 11.73 -6.74 -2.09
N LYS A 15 11.74 -5.56 -1.46
CA LYS A 15 10.57 -5.01 -0.77
C LYS A 15 9.65 -4.38 -1.82
N SER A 16 8.47 -4.96 -1.99
CA SER A 16 7.39 -4.38 -2.79
C SER A 16 6.78 -3.22 -1.98
N LEU A 17 6.31 -3.53 -0.77
CA LEU A 17 5.84 -2.52 0.18
C LEU A 17 6.85 -2.40 1.32
N ASP A 18 7.18 -1.18 1.72
CA ASP A 18 8.03 -0.89 2.87
C ASP A 18 7.31 0.05 3.83
N ASP A 19 6.92 -0.47 4.99
CA ASP A 19 6.24 0.27 6.07
C ASP A 19 5.02 1.11 5.62
N VAL A 20 4.14 0.51 4.82
CA VAL A 20 2.98 1.22 4.25
C VAL A 20 1.80 1.21 5.22
N THR A 21 1.21 2.39 5.44
CA THR A 21 -0.03 2.60 6.20
C THR A 21 -1.05 3.31 5.32
N VAL A 22 -2.24 2.71 5.15
CA VAL A 22 -3.37 3.34 4.44
C VAL A 22 -4.69 3.01 5.12
N SER A 23 -5.63 3.93 5.04
CA SER A 23 -7.00 3.78 5.51
C SER A 23 -7.97 4.28 4.44
N PHE A 24 -9.05 3.54 4.21
CA PHE A 24 -10.13 3.89 3.30
C PHE A 24 -11.48 3.78 4.01
N ASP A 25 -12.30 4.82 3.88
CA ASP A 25 -13.63 4.87 4.45
C ASP A 25 -14.72 4.57 3.43
N ALA A 26 -15.92 4.29 3.96
CA ALA A 26 -17.07 3.99 3.10
C ALA A 26 -17.45 5.25 2.30
N GLY A 27 -17.46 5.13 0.98
CA GLY A 27 -17.77 6.23 0.06
C GLY A 27 -16.53 6.87 -0.58
N ASP A 28 -15.32 6.55 -0.11
CA ASP A 28 -14.09 7.06 -0.71
C ASP A 28 -13.91 6.55 -2.14
N ARG A 29 -13.38 7.43 -3.00
CA ARG A 29 -12.89 7.09 -4.34
C ARG A 29 -11.41 7.42 -4.38
N VAL A 30 -10.57 6.40 -4.23
CA VAL A 30 -9.11 6.58 -4.08
C VAL A 30 -8.38 6.12 -5.32
N ALA A 31 -7.47 6.96 -5.81
CA ALA A 31 -6.49 6.60 -6.83
C ALA A 31 -5.11 6.47 -6.18
N ILE A 32 -4.47 5.31 -6.37
CA ILE A 32 -3.08 5.07 -6.00
C ILE A 32 -2.27 5.11 -7.29
N MET A 33 -1.25 5.97 -7.34
CA MET A 33 -0.46 6.21 -8.55
C MET A 33 1.03 6.07 -8.26
N GLY A 34 1.79 5.67 -9.27
CA GLY A 34 3.23 5.56 -9.22
C GLY A 34 3.79 4.93 -10.49
N PRO A 35 5.11 5.03 -10.73
CA PRO A 35 5.76 4.28 -11.79
C PRO A 35 5.67 2.77 -11.53
N ASN A 36 5.92 1.97 -12.57
CA ASN A 36 5.99 0.52 -12.42
C ASN A 36 7.01 0.14 -11.35
N GLY A 37 6.58 -0.63 -10.35
CA GLY A 37 7.41 -1.07 -9.23
C GLY A 37 7.51 -0.09 -8.05
N ALA A 38 6.68 0.95 -7.97
CA ALA A 38 6.68 1.91 -6.85
C ALA A 38 6.11 1.35 -5.53
N GLY A 39 5.49 0.17 -5.58
CA GLY A 39 4.89 -0.55 -4.47
C GLY A 39 4.57 -1.97 -4.87
#